data_AF-A0A8B8R1U8-F1
#
_entry.id   AF-A0A8B8R1U8-F1
#
_cell.length_a   1.000
_cell.length_b   1.000
_cell.length_c   1.000
_cell.angle_alpha   90.00
_cell.angle_beta   90.00
_cell.angle_gamma   90.00
#
_symmetry.space_group_name_H-M   'P 1'
#
loop_
_entity.id
_entity.type
_entity.pdbx_description
1 polymer ?
#
loop_
_entity_poly.entity_id
_entity_poly.type
_entity_poly.pdbx_seq_one_letter_code
_entity_poly.pdbx_strand_id
1 'polypeptide(L)'
;MLDKAASGTTELVAIAVNCHSMDKSVKYIESKDGTHCIQFWTVSSIGDGTQPKEKTMLKMDLSYMVGHNNGIIFDMLWCPLGSSWQAPTEVQSRVGLLALACGDGQIRILSVPHTQALLSRAVTRTSENFFETLPIFRAKPIAVLMPPGVGPSSAYKNVSCSSICWGLENNQRIIVAGYANGNVALFDLANGTPIVYANAGHRHIYQPLKCWTAHGAPVTGVAISSISFDRTLVATGSTDRLVKVWKTDDLSSCLTNERAPITGLLWDYRLRGIVSASESAFTSFHNRVRYRFNSADGINNTVVTSHRTTVWGLSGSLITSAIATADQAGEVFVVPNLTFRQNTKKNRNLISHSLYTMRPRPLSVARLDSSSQDNKSNTEEEEEDRQDSDDEEGSKDDDEDQDDEEDDIETDFENAERGVANKPTKFLLPLDKPAVETYIAFKNNFGLEFIHYKNEIRNNARFPESALRANDIKNIYCDRHCDYPFSTINSVAWSPNVKTYSYLLSGMRSGLCRLDRVQIIENNFEVAAEASFKKTT
;
A
#
# COMPACT_ATOMS: atom_id res chain seq x y z
N MET A 1 6.40 31.63 -13.93
CA MET A 1 5.14 32.29 -13.50
C MET A 1 4.42 31.47 -12.40
N LEU A 2 5.13 31.03 -11.35
CA LEU A 2 4.57 30.07 -10.36
C LEU A 2 4.65 30.57 -8.90
N ASP A 3 4.85 31.87 -8.66
CA ASP A 3 5.22 32.39 -7.33
C ASP A 3 4.20 33.34 -6.67
N LYS A 4 2.93 33.35 -7.06
CA LYS A 4 1.91 34.09 -6.30
C LYS A 4 0.62 33.31 -6.11
N ALA A 5 0.66 32.36 -5.18
CA ALA A 5 -0.51 31.92 -4.41
C ALA A 5 -0.05 31.65 -2.97
N ALA A 6 0.17 32.73 -2.23
CA ALA A 6 0.31 32.69 -0.78
C ALA A 6 -1.09 32.68 -0.15
N SER A 7 -1.64 31.47 -0.01
CA SER A 7 -2.66 31.11 0.99
C SER A 7 -2.50 29.61 1.22
N GLY A 8 -2.46 29.16 2.48
CA GLY A 8 -2.11 27.78 2.86
C GLY A 8 -2.69 26.72 1.90
N THR A 9 -1.83 25.89 1.32
CA THR A 9 -2.25 24.86 0.37
C THR A 9 -3.03 23.78 1.11
N THR A 10 -4.35 23.80 0.97
CA THR A 10 -5.23 22.75 1.48
C THR A 10 -5.20 21.58 0.51
N GLU A 11 -4.74 20.42 0.98
CA GLU A 11 -4.76 19.18 0.21
C GLU A 11 -6.05 18.42 0.51
N LEU A 12 -6.54 17.66 -0.48
CA LEU A 12 -7.76 16.86 -0.33
C LEU A 12 -7.43 15.37 -0.44
N VAL A 13 -7.79 14.61 0.59
CA VAL A 13 -7.60 13.16 0.66
C VAL A 13 -8.96 12.47 0.55
N ALA A 14 -9.07 11.48 -0.33
CA ALA A 14 -10.26 10.66 -0.47
C ALA A 14 -10.00 9.27 0.13
N ILE A 15 -10.89 8.80 0.99
CA ILE A 15 -10.83 7.49 1.64
C ILE A 15 -12.12 6.74 1.34
N ALA A 16 -12.02 5.59 0.69
CA ALA A 16 -13.17 4.70 0.50
C ALA A 16 -13.40 3.87 1.77
N VAL A 17 -14.60 3.95 2.33
CA VAL A 17 -15.00 3.22 3.53
C VAL A 17 -16.06 2.19 3.17
N ASN A 18 -15.62 0.94 3.16
CA ASN A 18 -16.48 -0.22 2.94
C ASN A 18 -17.14 -0.61 4.26
N CYS A 19 -18.37 -0.14 4.51
CA CYS A 19 -19.15 -0.40 5.72
C CYS A 19 -19.69 -1.83 5.86
N HIS A 20 -18.82 -2.84 5.74
CA HIS A 20 -19.16 -4.23 6.06
C HIS A 20 -18.74 -4.60 7.48
N SER A 21 -19.44 -5.57 8.07
CA SER A 21 -18.99 -6.18 9.33
C SER A 21 -17.63 -6.84 9.11
N MET A 22 -16.64 -6.45 9.91
CA MET A 22 -15.27 -6.98 9.83
C MET A 22 -15.18 -8.49 10.03
N ASP A 23 -16.17 -9.06 10.71
CA ASP A 23 -16.28 -10.49 11.02
C ASP A 23 -16.91 -11.32 9.88
N LYS A 24 -17.44 -10.68 8.83
CA LYS A 24 -18.06 -11.37 7.70
C LYS A 24 -17.09 -11.48 6.53
N SER A 25 -16.92 -12.69 6.00
CA SER A 25 -16.24 -12.90 4.73
C SER A 25 -17.18 -12.59 3.56
N VAL A 26 -16.69 -11.81 2.59
CA VAL A 26 -17.42 -11.49 1.36
C VAL A 26 -16.63 -12.04 0.19
N LYS A 27 -17.31 -12.72 -0.73
CA LYS A 27 -16.68 -13.22 -1.96
C LYS A 27 -16.43 -12.05 -2.91
N TYR A 28 -15.26 -12.02 -3.55
CA TYR A 28 -14.89 -11.00 -4.53
C TYR A 28 -15.96 -10.80 -5.61
N ILE A 29 -16.50 -11.89 -6.15
CA ILE A 29 -17.43 -11.91 -7.29
C ILE A 29 -18.83 -11.37 -6.93
N GLU A 30 -19.24 -11.48 -5.66
CA GLU A 30 -20.60 -11.17 -5.18
C GLU A 30 -20.59 -9.99 -4.20
N SER A 31 -19.86 -8.92 -4.54
CA SER A 31 -19.60 -7.76 -3.66
C SER A 31 -20.49 -6.55 -3.94
N LYS A 32 -21.67 -6.77 -4.53
CA LYS A 32 -22.60 -5.71 -4.96
C LYS A 32 -23.42 -5.11 -3.82
N ASP A 33 -23.70 -5.88 -2.79
CA ASP A 33 -24.66 -5.50 -1.75
C ASP A 33 -23.98 -4.74 -0.63
N GLY A 34 -24.48 -3.54 -0.31
CA GLY A 34 -24.00 -2.73 0.81
C GLY A 34 -24.16 -1.24 0.59
N THR A 35 -24.31 -0.51 1.70
CA THR A 35 -24.22 0.96 1.72
C THR A 35 -22.79 1.32 2.08
N HIS A 36 -22.09 1.98 1.17
CA HIS A 36 -20.71 2.38 1.35
C HIS A 36 -20.57 3.89 1.19
N CYS A 37 -19.45 4.43 1.64
CA CYS A 37 -19.20 5.86 1.53
C CYS A 37 -17.76 6.17 1.19
N ILE A 38 -17.57 7.31 0.54
CA ILE A 38 -16.26 7.91 0.30
C ILE A 38 -16.17 9.14 1.21
N GLN A 39 -15.15 9.18 2.06
CA GLN A 39 -14.87 10.29 2.94
C GLN A 39 -13.83 11.22 2.31
N PHE A 40 -14.07 12.52 2.36
CA PHE A 40 -13.13 13.53 1.88
C PHE A 40 -12.60 14.33 3.07
N TRP A 41 -11.28 14.26 3.25
CA TRP A 41 -10.54 14.88 4.35
C TRP A 41 -9.68 16.02 3.82
N THR A 42 -9.78 17.19 4.42
CA THR A 42 -8.91 18.32 4.10
C THR A 42 -7.70 18.28 5.01
N VAL A 43 -6.51 18.28 4.42
CA VAL A 43 -5.23 18.36 5.13
C VAL A 43 -4.72 19.79 5.03
N SER A 44 -4.49 20.41 6.18
CA SER A 44 -3.89 21.72 6.31
C SER A 44 -2.62 21.63 7.15
N SER A 45 -1.58 22.30 6.69
CA SER A 45 -0.34 22.46 7.44
C SER A 45 -0.51 23.62 8.42
N ILE A 46 -0.42 23.33 9.72
CA ILE A 46 -0.43 24.35 10.78
C ILE A 46 1.02 24.63 11.15
N GLY A 47 1.52 25.76 10.66
CA GLY A 47 2.78 26.33 11.10
C GLY A 47 2.76 27.82 10.85
N ASP A 48 3.07 28.61 11.88
CA ASP A 48 3.59 29.95 11.65
C ASP A 48 4.87 29.78 10.83
N GLY A 49 5.03 30.51 9.73
CA GLY A 49 6.15 30.37 8.78
C GLY A 49 7.56 30.58 9.37
N THR A 50 7.66 30.73 10.69
CA THR A 50 8.86 30.85 11.53
C THR A 50 9.32 29.52 12.14
N GLN A 51 8.51 28.46 12.13
CA GLN A 51 8.90 27.14 12.65
C GLN A 51 9.72 26.34 11.61
N PRO A 52 10.75 25.57 12.01
CA PRO A 52 11.46 24.68 11.11
C PRO A 52 10.48 23.65 10.53
N LYS A 53 10.66 23.30 9.24
CA LYS A 53 9.79 22.38 8.49
C LYS A 53 9.46 21.10 9.28
N GLU A 54 10.37 20.61 10.12
CA GLU A 54 10.23 19.41 10.95
C GLU A 54 9.17 19.50 12.06
N LYS A 55 8.81 20.70 12.52
CA LYS A 55 7.81 20.91 13.59
C LYS A 55 6.42 21.30 13.09
N THR A 56 6.23 21.34 11.78
CA THR A 56 4.93 21.70 11.20
C THR A 56 3.90 20.62 11.52
N MET A 57 2.85 20.96 12.28
CA MET A 57 1.80 20.01 12.60
C MET A 57 0.82 19.89 11.43
N LEU A 58 0.49 18.67 11.05
CA LEU A 58 -0.57 18.40 10.08
C LEU A 58 -1.90 18.31 10.82
N LYS A 59 -2.89 19.08 10.36
CA LYS A 59 -4.28 18.93 10.78
C LYS A 59 -5.07 18.33 9.64
N MET A 60 -5.85 17.29 9.95
CA MET A 60 -6.68 16.57 8.99
C MET A 60 -8.12 16.59 9.49
N ASP A 61 -9.00 17.28 8.76
CA ASP A 61 -10.39 17.48 9.14
C ASP A 61 -11.33 16.80 8.12
N LEU A 62 -12.29 16.00 8.62
CA LEU A 62 -13.32 15.41 7.78
C LEU A 62 -14.23 16.52 7.25
N SER A 63 -14.25 16.69 5.92
CA SER A 63 -14.94 17.82 5.29
C SER A 63 -16.35 17.45 4.84
N TYR A 64 -16.50 16.34 4.12
CA TYR A 64 -17.79 15.83 3.66
C TYR A 64 -17.69 14.36 3.28
N MET A 65 -18.84 13.74 3.06
CA MET A 65 -18.93 12.34 2.64
C MET A 65 -19.79 12.20 1.39
N VAL A 66 -19.49 11.19 0.58
CA VAL A 66 -20.32 10.78 -0.56
C VAL A 66 -20.84 9.37 -0.29
N GLY A 67 -22.15 9.25 -0.04
CA GLY A 67 -22.82 7.97 0.11
C GLY A 67 -23.16 7.34 -1.24
N HIS A 68 -22.92 6.05 -1.38
CA HIS A 68 -23.14 5.33 -2.63
C HIS A 68 -23.55 3.87 -2.41
N ASN A 69 -24.24 3.28 -3.40
CA ASN A 69 -24.81 1.92 -3.34
C ASN A 69 -24.27 1.08 -4.50
N ASN A 70 -22.96 1.15 -4.73
CA ASN A 70 -22.30 0.55 -5.89
C ASN A 70 -21.55 -0.74 -5.54
N GLY A 71 -21.80 -1.28 -4.35
CA GLY A 71 -20.97 -2.32 -3.76
C GLY A 71 -19.62 -1.81 -3.29
N ILE A 72 -18.76 -2.74 -2.90
CA ILE A 72 -17.42 -2.49 -2.38
C ILE A 72 -16.60 -1.71 -3.40
N ILE A 73 -15.87 -0.68 -2.95
CA ILE A 73 -14.83 -0.06 -3.75
C ILE A 73 -13.54 -0.86 -3.52
N PHE A 74 -13.07 -1.54 -4.56
CA PHE A 74 -11.81 -2.31 -4.49
C PHE A 74 -10.60 -1.44 -4.72
N ASP A 75 -10.72 -0.48 -5.62
CA ASP A 75 -9.63 0.41 -6.01
C ASP A 75 -10.18 1.79 -6.39
N MET A 76 -9.40 2.83 -6.08
CA MET A 76 -9.79 4.23 -6.22
C MET A 76 -8.57 5.07 -6.52
N LEU A 77 -8.57 5.74 -7.68
CA LEU A 77 -7.42 6.51 -8.16
C LEU A 77 -7.86 7.87 -8.69
N TRP A 78 -7.19 8.92 -8.20
CA TRP A 78 -7.25 10.24 -8.80
C TRP A 78 -6.64 10.22 -10.21
N CYS A 79 -7.22 11.00 -11.11
CA CYS A 79 -6.62 11.24 -12.42
C CYS A 79 -5.24 11.88 -12.23
N PRO A 80 -4.17 11.25 -12.73
CA PRO A 80 -2.79 11.65 -12.42
C PRO A 80 -2.39 12.96 -13.13
N LEU A 81 -1.25 13.52 -12.71
CA LEU A 81 -0.61 14.71 -13.29
C LEU A 81 -1.42 16.01 -13.24
N GLY A 82 -2.53 16.05 -12.49
CA GLY A 82 -3.31 17.28 -12.29
C GLY A 82 -4.02 17.80 -13.53
N SER A 83 -4.12 17.02 -14.63
CA SER A 83 -4.78 17.43 -15.88
C SER A 83 -6.26 17.78 -15.71
N SER A 84 -6.87 17.24 -14.66
CA SER A 84 -8.27 17.48 -14.31
C SER A 84 -8.50 18.64 -13.35
N TRP A 85 -7.43 19.24 -12.81
CA TRP A 85 -7.50 20.33 -11.85
C TRP A 85 -7.93 21.63 -12.53
N GLN A 86 -8.84 22.36 -11.90
CA GLN A 86 -9.34 23.65 -12.34
C GLN A 86 -9.33 24.60 -11.15
N ALA A 87 -8.78 25.80 -11.35
CA ALA A 87 -8.71 26.82 -10.32
C ALA A 87 -10.12 27.20 -9.80
N PRO A 88 -10.23 27.60 -8.52
CA PRO A 88 -11.48 28.11 -7.96
C PRO A 88 -11.95 29.36 -8.71
N THR A 89 -12.92 29.18 -9.60
CA THR A 89 -13.68 30.25 -10.27
C THR A 89 -15.16 30.10 -9.90
N GLU A 90 -15.93 31.20 -10.01
CA GLU A 90 -17.30 31.29 -9.49
C GLU A 90 -18.30 30.28 -10.09
N VAL A 91 -18.04 29.75 -11.29
CA VAL A 91 -19.06 29.01 -12.06
C VAL A 91 -18.85 27.49 -12.01
N GLN A 92 -17.63 26.98 -12.19
CA GLN A 92 -17.31 25.54 -12.13
C GLN A 92 -15.84 25.33 -11.78
N SER A 93 -15.55 24.98 -10.53
CA SER A 93 -14.20 24.67 -10.08
C SER A 93 -14.09 23.22 -9.62
N ARG A 94 -12.98 22.57 -9.96
CA ARG A 94 -12.77 21.13 -9.80
C ARG A 94 -11.38 20.83 -9.25
N VAL A 95 -11.30 20.02 -8.21
CA VAL A 95 -10.02 19.53 -7.66
C VAL A 95 -9.44 18.46 -8.58
N GLY A 96 -10.26 17.52 -9.02
CA GLY A 96 -9.84 16.50 -9.96
C GLY A 96 -10.94 15.51 -10.31
N LEU A 97 -10.60 14.58 -11.19
CA LEU A 97 -11.42 13.41 -11.50
C LEU A 97 -10.97 12.22 -10.64
N LEU A 98 -11.93 11.47 -10.11
CA LEU A 98 -11.70 10.30 -9.26
C LEU A 98 -12.35 9.09 -9.92
N ALA A 99 -11.57 8.09 -10.31
CA ALA A 99 -12.08 6.81 -10.81
C ALA A 99 -12.29 5.83 -9.66
N LEU A 100 -13.40 5.09 -9.72
CA LEU A 100 -13.82 4.10 -8.74
C LEU A 100 -14.01 2.76 -9.41
N ALA A 101 -13.33 1.72 -8.91
CA ALA A 101 -13.57 0.32 -9.25
C ALA A 101 -14.62 -0.26 -8.30
N CYS A 102 -15.85 -0.43 -8.79
CA CYS A 102 -16.99 -0.83 -7.95
C CYS A 102 -17.28 -2.35 -8.02
N GLY A 103 -17.86 -2.88 -6.94
CA GLY A 103 -18.27 -4.27 -6.80
C GLY A 103 -19.40 -4.69 -7.74
N ASP A 104 -20.16 -3.74 -8.29
CA ASP A 104 -21.13 -4.00 -9.36
C ASP A 104 -20.51 -4.17 -10.76
N GLY A 105 -19.19 -4.06 -10.88
CA GLY A 105 -18.45 -4.22 -12.13
C GLY A 105 -18.32 -2.95 -12.98
N GLN A 106 -19.01 -1.87 -12.62
CA GLN A 106 -18.91 -0.62 -13.36
C GLN A 106 -17.81 0.25 -12.79
N ILE A 107 -17.07 0.93 -13.67
CA ILE A 107 -16.11 1.95 -13.24
C ILE A 107 -16.79 3.30 -13.36
N ARG A 108 -16.67 4.12 -12.31
CA ARG A 108 -17.32 5.43 -12.27
C ARG A 108 -16.30 6.52 -12.10
N ILE A 109 -16.43 7.57 -12.90
CA ILE A 109 -15.58 8.75 -12.80
C ILE A 109 -16.41 9.87 -12.18
N LEU A 110 -16.00 10.27 -10.98
CA LEU A 110 -16.55 11.41 -10.27
C LEU A 110 -15.72 12.65 -10.54
N SER A 111 -16.38 13.79 -10.71
CA SER A 111 -15.73 15.10 -10.70
C SER A 111 -15.88 15.70 -9.32
N VAL A 112 -14.76 15.86 -8.64
CA VAL A 112 -14.74 16.34 -7.26
C VAL A 112 -14.54 17.87 -7.26
N PRO A 113 -15.52 18.65 -6.79
CA PRO A 113 -15.39 20.11 -6.69
C PRO A 113 -14.46 20.53 -5.55
N HIS A 114 -14.06 21.80 -5.53
CA HIS A 114 -13.36 22.37 -4.37
C HIS A 114 -14.26 22.35 -3.13
N THR A 115 -13.70 21.94 -2.00
CA THR A 115 -14.43 21.76 -0.73
C THR A 115 -15.18 23.02 -0.32
N GLN A 116 -14.53 24.19 -0.37
CA GLN A 116 -15.15 25.47 0.01
C GLN A 116 -16.34 25.83 -0.88
N ALA A 117 -16.23 25.61 -2.20
CA ALA A 117 -17.28 25.89 -3.17
C ALA A 117 -18.48 24.93 -3.03
N LEU A 118 -18.23 23.70 -2.55
CA LEU A 118 -19.28 22.73 -2.26
C LEU A 118 -20.00 23.06 -0.96
N LEU A 119 -19.25 23.35 0.11
CA LEU A 119 -19.78 23.62 1.44
C LEU A 119 -20.56 24.94 1.50
N SER A 120 -20.17 25.97 0.74
CA SER A 120 -20.93 27.23 0.66
C SER A 120 -22.34 27.07 0.10
N ARG A 121 -22.58 26.00 -0.67
CA ARG A 121 -23.88 25.65 -1.25
C ARG A 121 -24.64 24.60 -0.42
N ALA A 122 -23.99 24.00 0.57
CA ALA A 122 -24.58 22.96 1.39
C ALA A 122 -25.54 23.57 2.42
N VAL A 123 -26.65 22.89 2.68
CA VAL A 123 -27.58 23.29 3.75
C VAL A 123 -26.89 23.08 5.09
N THR A 124 -26.68 24.17 5.84
CA THR A 124 -26.10 24.11 7.18
C THR A 124 -27.09 23.42 8.12
N ARG A 125 -26.66 22.33 8.75
CA ARG A 125 -27.43 21.66 9.80
C ARG A 125 -26.88 22.08 11.15
N THR A 126 -27.76 22.49 12.05
CA THR A 126 -27.41 22.84 13.43
C THR A 126 -27.80 21.69 14.35
N SER A 127 -26.81 20.99 14.89
CA SER A 127 -26.95 19.96 15.92
C SER A 127 -25.73 19.99 16.84
N GLU A 128 -25.87 19.54 18.09
CA GLU A 128 -24.74 19.45 19.03
C GLU A 128 -23.72 18.37 18.59
N ASN A 129 -24.19 17.34 17.89
CA ASN A 129 -23.35 16.28 17.35
C ASN A 129 -22.71 16.69 16.02
N PHE A 130 -21.37 16.72 15.97
CA PHE A 130 -20.60 17.00 14.75
C PHE A 130 -20.99 16.07 13.58
N PHE A 131 -21.19 14.78 13.83
CA PHE A 131 -21.55 13.80 12.80
C PHE A 131 -22.94 14.06 12.18
N GLU A 132 -23.85 14.69 12.91
CA GLU A 132 -25.18 15.06 12.40
C GLU A 132 -25.14 16.34 11.56
N THR A 133 -24.17 17.22 11.85
CA THR A 133 -23.90 18.42 11.03
C THR A 133 -23.16 18.12 9.74
N LEU A 134 -22.48 16.97 9.64
CA LEU A 134 -21.62 16.65 8.51
C LEU A 134 -22.43 16.45 7.22
N PRO A 135 -22.10 17.14 6.12
CA PRO A 135 -22.83 17.01 4.87
C PRO A 135 -22.51 15.68 4.17
N ILE A 136 -23.55 14.89 3.91
CA ILE A 136 -23.49 13.67 3.12
C ILE A 136 -24.15 13.93 1.76
N PHE A 137 -23.38 13.76 0.70
CA PHE A 137 -23.82 13.97 -0.66
C PHE A 137 -24.06 12.64 -1.38
N ARG A 138 -24.88 12.69 -2.43
CA ARG A 138 -25.00 11.61 -3.40
C ARG A 138 -24.47 12.09 -4.73
N ALA A 139 -23.30 11.60 -5.13
CA ALA A 139 -22.66 12.05 -6.37
C ALA A 139 -23.34 11.43 -7.60
N LYS A 140 -23.51 12.25 -8.65
CA LYS A 140 -23.83 11.77 -9.99
C LYS A 140 -22.51 11.61 -10.75
N PRO A 141 -22.15 10.42 -11.24
CA PRO A 141 -20.92 10.24 -12.00
C PRO A 141 -21.02 10.97 -13.35
N ILE A 142 -19.90 11.53 -13.81
CA ILE A 142 -19.82 12.17 -15.14
C ILE A 142 -19.72 11.09 -16.22
N ALA A 143 -18.94 10.05 -15.94
CA ALA A 143 -18.75 8.94 -16.83
C ALA A 143 -18.94 7.60 -16.10
N VAL A 144 -19.55 6.65 -16.81
CA VAL A 144 -19.74 5.27 -16.37
C VAL A 144 -19.19 4.36 -17.46
N LEU A 145 -18.18 3.57 -17.10
CA LEU A 145 -17.57 2.58 -17.99
C LEU A 145 -18.20 1.23 -17.68
N MET A 146 -18.77 0.63 -18.72
CA MET A 146 -19.51 -0.61 -18.62
C MET A 146 -18.55 -1.81 -18.61
N PRO A 147 -18.84 -2.85 -17.82
CA PRO A 147 -18.02 -4.04 -17.81
C PRO A 147 -18.08 -4.81 -19.15
N PRO A 148 -17.07 -5.65 -19.42
CA PRO A 148 -17.02 -6.46 -20.64
C PRO A 148 -18.20 -7.43 -20.70
N GLY A 149 -18.82 -7.55 -21.87
CA GLY A 149 -19.94 -8.46 -22.09
C GLY A 149 -21.34 -7.90 -21.77
N VAL A 150 -21.45 -6.62 -21.41
CA VAL A 150 -22.74 -5.93 -21.32
C VAL A 150 -23.14 -5.40 -22.70
N GLY A 151 -23.98 -6.17 -23.39
CA GLY A 151 -24.66 -5.77 -24.62
C GLY A 151 -26.14 -6.18 -24.56
N PRO A 152 -26.98 -5.69 -25.49
CA PRO A 152 -28.44 -5.90 -25.48
C PRO A 152 -28.87 -7.38 -25.55
N SER A 153 -27.97 -8.31 -25.85
CA SER A 153 -28.25 -9.74 -26.06
C SER A 153 -27.61 -10.68 -25.01
N SER A 154 -26.94 -10.16 -23.99
CA SER A 154 -26.15 -10.97 -23.04
C SER A 154 -26.78 -10.96 -21.65
N ALA A 155 -27.03 -12.16 -21.09
CA ALA A 155 -27.27 -12.35 -19.66
C ALA A 155 -25.96 -12.11 -18.91
N TYR A 156 -25.60 -10.83 -18.75
CA TYR A 156 -24.38 -10.42 -18.05
C TYR A 156 -24.45 -10.90 -16.59
N LYS A 157 -23.52 -11.78 -16.21
CA LYS A 157 -23.27 -12.09 -14.80
C LYS A 157 -22.49 -10.91 -14.21
N ASN A 158 -23.03 -10.30 -13.17
CA ASN A 158 -22.34 -9.20 -12.46
C ASN A 158 -21.01 -9.72 -11.92
N VAL A 159 -19.91 -9.12 -12.39
CA VAL A 159 -18.55 -9.41 -11.92
C VAL A 159 -17.96 -8.10 -11.43
N SER A 160 -17.40 -8.11 -10.23
CA SER A 160 -16.75 -6.93 -9.64
C SER A 160 -15.50 -6.49 -10.42
N CYS A 161 -15.29 -5.18 -10.45
CA CYS A 161 -14.05 -4.59 -10.93
C CYS A 161 -13.09 -4.50 -9.74
N SER A 162 -11.97 -5.20 -9.84
CA SER A 162 -11.02 -5.41 -8.73
C SER A 162 -9.85 -4.44 -8.74
N SER A 163 -9.44 -3.94 -9.90
CA SER A 163 -8.30 -3.02 -10.03
C SER A 163 -8.49 -2.09 -11.23
N ILE A 164 -7.97 -0.87 -11.12
CA ILE A 164 -8.01 0.15 -12.17
C ILE A 164 -6.64 0.80 -12.33
N CYS A 165 -6.34 1.29 -13.53
CA CYS A 165 -5.13 2.05 -13.78
C CYS A 165 -5.36 3.12 -14.84
N TRP A 166 -4.95 4.35 -14.54
CA TRP A 166 -4.94 5.46 -15.49
C TRP A 166 -3.67 5.42 -16.34
N GLY A 167 -3.81 5.62 -17.64
CA GLY A 167 -2.70 5.97 -18.51
C GLY A 167 -2.08 7.30 -18.09
N LEU A 168 -0.75 7.36 -17.97
CA LEU A 168 -0.05 8.61 -17.66
C LEU A 168 0.06 9.54 -18.89
N GLU A 169 0.04 8.97 -20.10
CA GLU A 169 0.21 9.71 -21.37
C GLU A 169 -1.13 10.07 -22.03
N ASN A 170 -1.06 10.81 -23.14
CA ASN A 170 -2.21 11.13 -24.00
C ASN A 170 -3.39 11.78 -23.26
N ASN A 171 -3.09 12.75 -22.38
CA ASN A 171 -4.09 13.46 -21.58
C ASN A 171 -4.96 12.53 -20.72
N GLN A 172 -4.36 11.43 -20.23
CA GLN A 172 -5.01 10.45 -19.36
C GLN A 172 -6.31 9.90 -19.96
N ARG A 173 -6.36 9.75 -21.30
CA ARG A 173 -7.54 9.25 -22.01
C ARG A 173 -7.78 7.76 -21.81
N ILE A 174 -6.73 6.99 -21.51
CA ILE A 174 -6.79 5.54 -21.44
C ILE A 174 -6.99 5.10 -19.99
N ILE A 175 -7.94 4.20 -19.78
CA ILE A 175 -8.13 3.49 -18.51
C ILE A 175 -8.07 1.99 -18.79
N VAL A 176 -7.36 1.26 -17.94
CA VAL A 176 -7.40 -0.21 -17.93
C VAL A 176 -8.03 -0.68 -16.64
N ALA A 177 -8.84 -1.73 -16.73
CA ALA A 177 -9.48 -2.34 -15.58
C ALA A 177 -9.35 -3.85 -15.57
N GLY A 178 -9.11 -4.39 -14.38
CA GLY A 178 -9.12 -5.82 -14.08
C GLY A 178 -10.43 -6.23 -13.42
N TYR A 179 -10.90 -7.42 -13.76
CA TYR A 179 -12.14 -7.99 -13.23
C TYR A 179 -11.89 -9.26 -12.44
N ALA A 180 -12.80 -9.57 -11.51
CA ALA A 180 -12.72 -10.77 -10.69
C ALA A 180 -12.88 -12.10 -11.45
N ASN A 181 -13.32 -12.07 -12.72
CA ASN A 181 -13.42 -13.25 -13.58
C ASN A 181 -12.16 -13.48 -14.44
N GLY A 182 -11.09 -12.70 -14.26
CA GLY A 182 -9.87 -12.83 -15.05
C GLY A 182 -9.85 -12.02 -16.35
N ASN A 183 -10.94 -11.31 -16.67
CA ASN A 183 -10.98 -10.43 -17.83
C ASN A 183 -10.29 -9.09 -17.55
N VAL A 184 -9.76 -8.50 -18.61
CA VAL A 184 -9.19 -7.16 -18.61
C VAL A 184 -9.87 -6.35 -19.71
N ALA A 185 -10.20 -5.10 -19.39
CA ALA A 185 -10.81 -4.18 -20.32
C ALA A 185 -9.97 -2.91 -20.46
N LEU A 186 -9.80 -2.47 -21.70
CA LEU A 186 -9.16 -1.22 -22.09
C LEU A 186 -10.26 -0.25 -22.53
N PHE A 187 -10.26 0.95 -21.98
CA PHE A 187 -11.19 2.02 -22.31
C PHE A 187 -10.41 3.22 -22.86
N ASP A 188 -10.94 3.81 -23.92
CA ASP A 188 -10.48 5.10 -24.44
C ASP A 188 -11.60 6.13 -24.26
N LEU A 189 -11.37 7.12 -23.42
CA LEU A 189 -12.33 8.17 -23.11
C LEU A 189 -12.50 9.18 -24.26
N ALA A 190 -11.54 9.27 -25.18
CA ALA A 190 -11.57 10.19 -26.32
C ALA A 190 -12.24 9.56 -27.55
N ASN A 191 -11.88 8.32 -27.88
CA ASN A 191 -12.36 7.63 -29.10
C ASN A 191 -13.43 6.57 -28.82
N GLY A 192 -13.72 6.25 -27.56
CA GLY A 192 -14.70 5.22 -27.20
C GLY A 192 -16.06 5.59 -27.77
N THR A 193 -16.68 4.68 -28.54
CA THR A 193 -18.01 4.88 -29.11
C THR A 193 -19.01 5.10 -27.97
N PRO A 194 -19.58 6.31 -27.80
CA PRO A 194 -20.66 6.51 -26.86
C PRO A 194 -21.90 5.89 -27.48
N ILE A 195 -22.09 4.57 -27.33
CA ILE A 195 -23.17 3.84 -28.01
C ILE A 195 -24.56 4.27 -27.51
N VAL A 196 -24.64 5.03 -26.41
CA VAL A 196 -25.92 5.45 -25.84
C VAL A 196 -25.87 6.90 -25.36
N TYR A 197 -25.95 7.85 -26.29
CA TYR A 197 -26.68 9.10 -26.04
C TYR A 197 -28.20 8.81 -26.12
N ALA A 198 -28.69 7.83 -25.37
CA ALA A 198 -30.13 7.60 -25.24
C ALA A 198 -30.57 7.97 -23.83
N ASN A 199 -31.02 9.21 -23.68
CA ASN A 199 -32.04 9.62 -22.70
C ASN A 199 -31.82 9.30 -21.21
N ALA A 200 -30.57 9.36 -20.72
CA ALA A 200 -30.28 9.33 -19.28
C ALA A 200 -29.43 10.52 -18.81
N GLY A 201 -29.72 11.74 -19.32
CA GLY A 201 -29.29 13.04 -18.77
C GLY A 201 -27.79 13.26 -18.54
N HIS A 202 -27.11 14.04 -19.38
CA HIS A 202 -25.73 14.54 -19.19
C HIS A 202 -24.67 13.52 -18.69
N ARG A 203 -24.80 12.23 -19.02
CA ARG A 203 -23.88 11.17 -18.59
C ARG A 203 -23.21 10.53 -19.79
N HIS A 204 -21.89 10.36 -19.72
CA HIS A 204 -21.14 9.62 -20.72
C HIS A 204 -21.04 8.14 -20.33
N ILE A 205 -21.61 7.26 -21.16
CA ILE A 205 -21.51 5.81 -20.98
C ILE A 205 -20.48 5.28 -21.97
N TYR A 206 -19.42 4.68 -21.46
CA TYR A 206 -18.32 4.12 -22.26
C TYR A 206 -18.39 2.60 -22.27
N GLN A 207 -18.20 2.04 -23.45
CA GLN A 207 -17.98 0.61 -23.64
C GLN A 207 -16.47 0.33 -23.76
N PRO A 208 -16.01 -0.88 -23.42
CA PRO A 208 -14.60 -1.22 -23.55
C PRO A 208 -14.18 -1.19 -25.02
N LEU A 209 -13.04 -0.54 -25.30
CA LEU A 209 -12.42 -0.53 -26.63
C LEU A 209 -11.89 -1.92 -26.99
N LYS A 210 -11.23 -2.57 -26.03
CA LYS A 210 -10.77 -3.95 -26.13
C LYS A 210 -11.07 -4.68 -24.83
N CYS A 211 -11.47 -5.95 -24.94
CA CYS A 211 -11.59 -6.83 -23.79
C CYS A 211 -11.02 -8.20 -24.14
N TRP A 212 -10.30 -8.80 -23.21
CA TRP A 212 -9.75 -10.15 -23.37
C TRP A 212 -9.68 -10.86 -22.02
N THR A 213 -9.65 -12.19 -22.06
CA THR A 213 -9.44 -13.01 -20.88
C THR A 213 -7.95 -13.13 -20.62
N ALA A 214 -7.44 -12.39 -19.64
CA ALA A 214 -6.03 -12.37 -19.33
C ALA A 214 -5.62 -13.52 -18.40
N HIS A 215 -6.49 -13.88 -17.47
CA HIS A 215 -6.21 -14.82 -16.36
C HIS A 215 -7.35 -15.81 -16.14
N GLY A 216 -7.05 -16.92 -15.47
CA GLY A 216 -8.06 -17.92 -15.06
C GLY A 216 -8.67 -17.63 -13.68
N ALA A 217 -8.22 -16.56 -13.02
CA ALA A 217 -8.59 -16.16 -11.67
C ALA A 217 -8.69 -14.62 -11.57
N PRO A 218 -9.19 -14.04 -10.46
CA PRO A 218 -9.33 -12.60 -10.29
C PRO A 218 -8.06 -11.79 -10.59
N VAL A 219 -8.20 -10.75 -11.41
CA VAL A 219 -7.11 -9.81 -11.70
C VAL A 219 -6.96 -8.83 -10.54
N THR A 220 -5.97 -9.04 -9.68
CA THR A 220 -5.75 -8.25 -8.47
C THR A 220 -5.00 -6.95 -8.73
N GLY A 221 -4.19 -6.89 -9.79
CA GLY A 221 -3.45 -5.68 -10.14
C GLY A 221 -3.35 -5.48 -11.64
N VAL A 222 -3.49 -4.23 -12.07
CA VAL A 222 -3.31 -3.80 -13.45
C VAL A 222 -2.43 -2.57 -13.47
N ALA A 223 -1.49 -2.52 -14.40
CA ALA A 223 -0.65 -1.35 -14.60
C ALA A 223 -0.41 -1.11 -16.09
N ILE A 224 -0.42 0.15 -16.52
CA ILE A 224 -0.20 0.55 -17.91
C ILE A 224 1.17 1.19 -18.06
N SER A 225 1.88 0.84 -19.13
CA SER A 225 3.15 1.46 -19.46
C SER A 225 2.93 2.88 -20.00
N SER A 226 3.78 3.80 -19.60
CA SER A 226 3.86 5.14 -20.18
C SER A 226 4.98 5.20 -21.22
N ILE A 227 4.84 4.47 -22.33
CA ILE A 227 5.84 4.50 -23.40
C ILE A 227 5.21 5.19 -24.62
N SER A 228 5.78 6.34 -25.01
CA SER A 228 5.27 7.19 -26.09
C SER A 228 5.46 6.64 -27.51
N PHE A 229 5.91 5.39 -27.67
CA PHE A 229 6.20 4.78 -28.97
C PHE A 229 5.04 3.88 -29.41
N ASP A 230 3.91 4.45 -29.81
CA ASP A 230 2.76 3.83 -30.52
C ASP A 230 2.18 2.51 -29.95
N ARG A 231 2.77 1.97 -28.88
CA ARG A 231 2.55 0.63 -28.33
C ARG A 231 2.27 0.78 -26.86
N THR A 232 1.00 0.66 -26.52
CA THR A 232 0.60 0.60 -25.11
C THR A 232 0.86 -0.81 -24.60
N LEU A 233 1.66 -0.94 -23.55
CA LEU A 233 1.82 -2.20 -22.83
C LEU A 233 0.94 -2.17 -21.58
N VAL A 234 0.33 -3.30 -21.28
CA VAL A 234 -0.49 -3.50 -20.08
C VAL A 234 0.07 -4.67 -19.31
N ALA A 235 0.48 -4.45 -18.07
CA ALA A 235 0.83 -5.52 -17.14
C ALA A 235 -0.39 -5.90 -16.29
N THR A 236 -0.59 -7.19 -16.10
CA THR A 236 -1.69 -7.76 -15.33
C THR A 236 -1.13 -8.78 -14.34
N GLY A 237 -1.63 -8.73 -13.11
CA GLY A 237 -1.31 -9.66 -12.04
C GLY A 237 -2.58 -10.28 -11.48
N SER A 238 -2.50 -11.56 -11.11
CA SER A 238 -3.67 -12.33 -10.69
C SER A 238 -3.34 -13.30 -9.56
N THR A 239 -4.40 -13.78 -8.90
CA THR A 239 -4.30 -14.85 -7.90
C THR A 239 -3.90 -16.20 -8.49
N ASP A 240 -3.94 -16.35 -9.82
CA ASP A 240 -3.39 -17.52 -10.52
C ASP A 240 -1.85 -17.62 -10.49
N ARG A 241 -1.19 -16.67 -9.81
CA ARG A 241 0.27 -16.55 -9.64
C ARG A 241 0.99 -16.11 -10.91
N LEU A 242 0.27 -15.65 -11.92
CA LEU A 242 0.85 -15.20 -13.18
C LEU A 242 0.92 -13.67 -13.21
N VAL A 243 2.06 -13.16 -13.70
CA VAL A 243 2.19 -11.79 -14.17
C VAL A 243 2.36 -11.84 -15.68
N LYS A 244 1.47 -11.16 -16.39
CA LYS A 244 1.48 -11.11 -17.86
C LYS A 244 1.65 -9.68 -18.34
N VAL A 245 2.46 -9.49 -19.37
CA VAL A 245 2.61 -8.19 -20.06
C VAL A 245 2.05 -8.33 -21.46
N TRP A 246 1.02 -7.55 -21.75
CA TRP A 246 0.26 -7.57 -22.98
C TRP A 246 0.63 -6.39 -23.86
N LYS A 247 0.81 -6.64 -25.15
CA LYS A 247 0.80 -5.59 -26.16
C LYS A 247 -0.66 -5.30 -26.55
N THR A 248 -1.12 -4.06 -26.43
CA THR A 248 -2.54 -3.75 -26.71
C THR A 248 -2.95 -4.01 -28.14
N ASP A 249 -2.03 -3.93 -29.11
CA ASP A 249 -2.36 -4.02 -30.54
C ASP A 249 -2.74 -5.45 -30.92
N ASP A 250 -1.84 -6.39 -30.64
CA ASP A 250 -1.91 -7.79 -31.06
C ASP A 250 -2.40 -8.73 -29.94
N LEU A 251 -2.56 -8.20 -28.71
CA LEU A 251 -2.87 -8.97 -27.50
C LEU A 251 -1.92 -10.15 -27.24
N SER A 252 -0.69 -10.06 -27.75
CA SER A 252 0.38 -11.00 -27.41
C SER A 252 0.84 -10.77 -25.97
N SER A 253 0.93 -11.83 -25.16
CA SER A 253 1.44 -11.76 -23.78
C SER A 253 2.85 -12.33 -23.63
N CYS A 254 3.68 -11.67 -22.83
CA CYS A 254 4.82 -12.30 -22.19
C CYS A 254 4.43 -12.75 -20.78
N LEU A 255 4.76 -14.00 -20.41
CA LEU A 255 4.36 -14.63 -19.15
C LEU A 255 5.54 -14.73 -18.17
N THR A 256 5.28 -14.41 -16.91
CA THR A 256 6.16 -14.75 -15.79
C THR A 256 5.34 -15.43 -14.70
N ASN A 257 5.82 -16.59 -14.23
CA ASN A 257 5.19 -17.33 -13.13
C ASN A 257 5.82 -16.92 -11.79
N GLU A 258 4.98 -16.70 -10.80
CA GLU A 258 5.38 -16.42 -9.43
C GLU A 258 5.10 -17.61 -8.51
N ARG A 259 5.84 -17.66 -7.40
CA ARG A 259 5.63 -18.71 -6.39
C ARG A 259 4.32 -18.51 -5.62
N ALA A 260 3.84 -17.27 -5.54
CA ALA A 260 2.67 -16.90 -4.77
C ALA A 260 1.69 -16.04 -5.59
N PRO A 261 0.41 -16.01 -5.18
CA PRO A 261 -0.62 -15.14 -5.73
C PRO A 261 -0.17 -13.68 -5.71
N ILE A 262 -0.53 -12.94 -6.75
CA ILE A 262 -0.25 -11.50 -6.82
C ILE A 262 -1.37 -10.75 -6.09
N THR A 263 -1.00 -9.77 -5.29
CA THR A 263 -1.94 -8.90 -4.56
C THR A 263 -2.02 -7.51 -5.18
N GLY A 264 -0.95 -7.02 -5.79
CA GLY A 264 -0.88 -5.70 -6.40
C GLY A 264 0.23 -5.57 -7.41
N LEU A 265 0.08 -4.60 -8.32
CA LEU A 265 0.99 -4.39 -9.44
C LEU A 265 1.20 -2.88 -9.67
N LEU A 266 2.44 -2.49 -9.94
CA LEU A 266 2.81 -1.12 -10.26
C LEU A 266 3.76 -1.13 -11.45
N TRP A 267 3.55 -0.22 -12.40
CA TRP A 267 4.51 0.05 -13.47
C TRP A 267 5.35 1.27 -13.08
N ASP A 268 6.66 1.11 -12.93
CA ASP A 268 7.55 2.25 -12.68
C ASP A 268 7.76 3.05 -13.96
N TYR A 269 7.44 4.34 -13.88
CA TYR A 269 7.55 5.26 -15.00
C TYR A 269 9.01 5.47 -15.44
N ARG A 270 9.95 5.55 -14.49
CA ARG A 270 11.33 5.94 -14.79
C ARG A 270 12.18 4.80 -15.32
N LEU A 271 12.20 3.68 -14.61
CA LEU A 271 13.03 2.53 -14.97
C LEU A 271 12.31 1.51 -15.86
N ARG A 272 11.06 1.78 -16.24
CA ARG A 272 10.25 1.00 -17.18
C ARG A 272 10.08 -0.47 -16.80
N GLY A 273 10.15 -0.77 -15.51
CA GLY A 273 9.91 -2.11 -14.97
C GLY A 273 8.62 -2.21 -14.19
N ILE A 274 8.30 -3.44 -13.83
CA ILE A 274 7.06 -3.81 -13.16
C ILE A 274 7.40 -4.28 -11.75
N VAL A 275 6.76 -3.67 -10.76
CA VAL A 275 6.81 -4.09 -9.36
C VAL A 275 5.59 -4.92 -9.08
N SER A 276 5.78 -6.12 -8.54
CA SER A 276 4.69 -6.98 -8.09
C SER A 276 4.78 -7.24 -6.59
N ALA A 277 3.66 -7.04 -5.90
CA ALA A 277 3.45 -7.51 -4.55
C ALA A 277 2.78 -8.89 -4.59
N SER A 278 3.14 -9.76 -3.65
CA SER A 278 2.63 -11.12 -3.58
C SER A 278 2.04 -11.45 -2.21
N GLU A 279 1.34 -12.58 -2.15
CA GLU A 279 0.81 -13.22 -0.95
C GLU A 279 1.85 -14.17 -0.31
N SER A 280 1.66 -14.51 0.96
CA SER A 280 2.53 -15.43 1.71
C SER A 280 2.05 -16.89 1.70
N ALA A 281 0.81 -17.16 1.26
CA ALA A 281 0.16 -18.47 1.40
C ALA A 281 0.92 -19.68 0.82
N PHE A 282 1.82 -19.46 -0.15
CA PHE A 282 2.59 -20.51 -0.84
C PHE A 282 4.11 -20.34 -0.68
N THR A 283 4.57 -19.48 0.22
CA THR A 283 5.99 -19.23 0.43
C THR A 283 6.41 -19.69 1.82
N SER A 284 7.28 -20.70 1.88
CA SER A 284 7.84 -21.19 3.16
C SER A 284 8.81 -20.18 3.81
N PHE A 285 9.48 -19.36 3.01
CA PHE A 285 10.47 -18.37 3.46
C PHE A 285 10.26 -17.04 2.75
N HIS A 286 10.20 -15.95 3.52
CA HIS A 286 9.97 -14.54 3.16
C HIS A 286 9.06 -14.27 1.94
N ASN A 287 8.04 -13.46 2.14
CA ASN A 287 7.33 -12.88 1.01
C ASN A 287 8.19 -11.76 0.39
N ARG A 288 8.31 -11.69 -0.94
CA ARG A 288 9.21 -10.73 -1.61
C ARG A 288 8.46 -9.86 -2.60
N VAL A 289 8.62 -8.55 -2.48
CA VAL A 289 8.23 -7.62 -3.53
C VAL A 289 9.33 -7.62 -4.59
N ARG A 290 8.96 -7.94 -5.83
CA ARG A 290 9.92 -8.07 -6.94
C ARG A 290 9.75 -6.94 -7.93
N TYR A 291 10.88 -6.37 -8.34
CA TYR A 291 10.99 -5.49 -9.50
C TYR A 291 11.49 -6.28 -10.69
N ARG A 292 10.76 -6.22 -11.80
CA ARG A 292 11.13 -6.86 -13.07
C ARG A 292 11.41 -5.81 -14.11
N PHE A 293 12.50 -5.98 -14.85
CA PHE A 293 12.84 -5.11 -15.96
C PHE A 293 13.40 -5.94 -17.08
N ASN A 294 13.21 -5.46 -18.31
CA ASN A 294 13.80 -6.10 -19.46
C ASN A 294 15.25 -5.65 -19.59
N SER A 295 16.18 -6.60 -19.65
CA SER A 295 17.59 -6.39 -19.93
C SER A 295 17.95 -7.05 -21.26
N ALA A 296 19.13 -6.77 -21.80
CA ALA A 296 19.62 -7.41 -23.03
C ALA A 296 19.64 -8.95 -22.93
N ASP A 297 19.89 -9.49 -21.72
CA ASP A 297 19.96 -10.93 -21.44
C ASP A 297 18.58 -11.57 -21.14
N GLY A 298 17.50 -10.80 -21.21
CA GLY A 298 16.13 -11.24 -20.91
C GLY A 298 15.49 -10.52 -19.72
N ILE A 299 14.46 -11.14 -19.14
CA ILE A 299 13.69 -10.57 -18.02
C ILE A 299 14.47 -10.79 -16.74
N ASN A 300 15.04 -9.71 -16.21
CA ASN A 300 15.73 -9.71 -14.93
C ASN A 300 14.75 -9.37 -13.80
N ASN A 301 14.98 -9.98 -12.64
CA ASN A 301 14.23 -9.72 -11.42
C ASN A 301 15.16 -9.28 -10.29
N THR A 302 14.69 -8.38 -9.44
CA THR A 302 15.40 -7.89 -8.26
C THR A 302 14.43 -7.76 -7.11
N VAL A 303 14.88 -8.08 -5.91
CA VAL A 303 14.06 -7.96 -4.70
C VAL A 303 14.10 -6.50 -4.24
N VAL A 304 12.91 -5.92 -4.05
CA VAL A 304 12.75 -4.53 -3.58
C VAL A 304 12.66 -4.51 -2.06
N THR A 305 11.75 -5.33 -1.52
CA THR A 305 11.54 -5.52 -0.08
C THR A 305 11.21 -6.98 0.21
N SER A 306 11.50 -7.41 1.44
CA SER A 306 11.10 -8.71 1.98
C SER A 306 10.20 -8.51 3.18
N HIS A 307 9.10 -9.25 3.23
CA HIS A 307 8.08 -9.20 4.26
C HIS A 307 7.88 -10.59 4.86
N ARG A 308 7.38 -10.64 6.09
CA ARG A 308 7.00 -11.88 6.78
C ARG A 308 5.64 -12.41 6.36
N THR A 309 4.79 -11.51 5.88
CA THR A 309 3.40 -11.81 5.61
C THR A 309 3.01 -11.28 4.24
N THR A 310 1.73 -11.38 3.93
CA THR A 310 1.16 -10.87 2.69
C THR A 310 1.30 -9.37 2.59
N VAL A 311 1.73 -8.90 1.42
CA VAL A 311 1.84 -7.48 1.09
C VAL A 311 0.52 -7.08 0.45
N TRP A 312 -0.28 -6.27 1.14
CA TRP A 312 -1.56 -5.79 0.62
C TRP A 312 -1.44 -4.43 -0.04
N GLY A 313 -0.66 -3.53 0.57
CA GLY A 313 -0.45 -2.18 0.05
C GLY A 313 0.81 -2.08 -0.82
N LEU A 314 0.65 -1.53 -2.02
CA LEU A 314 1.76 -1.19 -2.92
C LEU A 314 1.48 0.17 -3.57
N SER A 315 2.41 1.12 -3.43
CA SER A 315 2.28 2.43 -4.08
C SER A 315 3.63 2.98 -4.52
N GLY A 316 3.67 3.55 -5.72
CA GLY A 316 4.85 4.22 -6.26
C GLY A 316 4.63 5.72 -6.37
N SER A 317 5.61 6.52 -5.93
CA SER A 317 5.61 7.96 -6.16
C SER A 317 6.10 8.25 -7.59
N LEU A 318 5.31 9.00 -8.36
CA LEU A 318 5.67 9.44 -9.70
C LEU A 318 6.84 10.45 -9.70
N ILE A 319 7.01 11.19 -8.61
CA ILE A 319 7.98 12.31 -8.51
C ILE A 319 9.34 11.80 -8.07
N THR A 320 9.39 10.91 -7.08
CA THR A 320 10.66 10.45 -6.49
C THR A 320 11.04 9.05 -6.95
N SER A 321 10.14 8.31 -7.60
CA SER A 321 10.27 6.86 -7.84
C SER A 321 10.48 6.07 -6.55
N ALA A 322 10.01 6.61 -5.43
CA ALA A 322 9.97 5.89 -4.17
C ALA A 322 8.84 4.87 -4.20
N ILE A 323 9.04 3.72 -3.55
CA ILE A 323 8.04 2.67 -3.43
C ILE A 323 7.69 2.51 -1.96
N ALA A 324 6.41 2.54 -1.65
CA ALA A 324 5.88 2.15 -0.35
C ALA A 324 5.22 0.78 -0.47
N THR A 325 5.47 -0.06 0.53
CA THR A 325 4.89 -1.40 0.66
C THR A 325 4.36 -1.56 2.07
N ALA A 326 3.23 -2.24 2.21
CA ALA A 326 2.62 -2.48 3.51
C ALA A 326 2.10 -3.90 3.61
N ASP A 327 2.28 -4.49 4.78
CA ASP A 327 1.97 -5.89 5.01
C ASP A 327 0.86 -6.14 6.02
N GLN A 328 0.53 -7.43 6.15
CA GLN A 328 -0.48 -7.92 7.06
C GLN A 328 -0.05 -7.87 8.53
N ALA A 329 1.26 -7.96 8.81
CA ALA A 329 1.79 -7.83 10.17
C ALA A 329 1.64 -6.41 10.73
N GLY A 330 1.47 -5.42 9.85
CA GLY A 330 1.28 -4.01 10.20
C GLY A 330 2.54 -3.17 10.03
N GLU A 331 3.50 -3.65 9.23
CA GLU A 331 4.73 -2.94 8.92
C GLU A 331 4.59 -2.20 7.59
N VAL A 332 5.12 -0.98 7.54
CA VAL A 332 5.24 -0.18 6.32
C VAL A 332 6.70 0.01 5.99
N PHE A 333 7.09 -0.37 4.79
CA PHE A 333 8.44 -0.17 4.27
C PHE A 333 8.43 0.84 3.13
N VAL A 334 9.45 1.68 3.11
CA VAL A 334 9.70 2.68 2.07
C VAL A 334 11.07 2.44 1.45
N VAL A 335 11.10 2.35 0.13
CA VAL A 335 12.33 2.32 -0.67
C VAL A 335 12.46 3.68 -1.34
N PRO A 336 13.40 4.53 -0.93
CA PRO A 336 13.40 5.95 -1.27
C PRO A 336 13.78 6.24 -2.73
N ASN A 337 14.61 5.39 -3.32
CA ASN A 337 15.04 5.58 -4.69
C ASN A 337 15.26 4.20 -5.33
N LEU A 338 14.35 3.85 -6.23
CA LEU A 338 14.56 2.73 -7.13
C LEU A 338 15.50 3.18 -8.26
N THR A 339 16.78 3.37 -7.97
CA THR A 339 17.81 3.50 -9.01
C THR A 339 18.74 2.29 -8.90
N PHE A 340 18.85 1.55 -10.01
CA PHE A 340 19.87 0.53 -10.14
C PHE A 340 21.25 1.21 -10.09
N ARG A 341 21.98 1.02 -8.99
CA ARG A 341 23.44 1.19 -9.01
C ARG A 341 24.00 0.06 -9.86
N GLN A 342 24.07 0.26 -11.18
CA GLN A 342 24.58 -0.74 -12.13
C GLN A 342 26.05 -1.14 -11.90
N ASN A 343 26.80 -0.51 -10.97
CA ASN A 343 28.26 -0.56 -11.01
C ASN A 343 29.03 -0.88 -9.73
N THR A 344 28.43 -1.44 -8.68
CA THR A 344 29.27 -2.01 -7.60
C THR A 344 28.83 -3.41 -7.21
N LYS A 345 29.69 -4.40 -7.54
CA LYS A 345 29.59 -5.81 -7.15
C LYS A 345 29.44 -6.05 -5.63
N LYS A 346 29.38 -5.00 -4.79
CA LYS A 346 29.39 -5.08 -3.32
C LYS A 346 28.09 -4.70 -2.60
N ASN A 347 27.06 -4.13 -3.23
CA ASN A 347 25.78 -3.87 -2.55
C ASN A 347 24.59 -4.19 -3.45
N ARG A 348 24.17 -5.47 -3.47
CA ARG A 348 23.07 -5.98 -4.31
C ARG A 348 21.66 -5.72 -3.76
N ASN A 349 21.53 -5.11 -2.59
CA ASN A 349 20.23 -4.88 -1.96
C ASN A 349 19.87 -3.39 -2.04
N LEU A 350 18.71 -3.09 -2.62
CA LEU A 350 18.06 -1.81 -2.43
C LEU A 350 17.84 -1.61 -0.92
N ILE A 351 18.27 -0.46 -0.40
CA ILE A 351 18.11 -0.19 1.03
C ILE A 351 16.64 0.12 1.26
N SER A 352 15.94 -0.81 1.90
CA SER A 352 14.57 -0.62 2.35
C SER A 352 14.58 -0.08 3.78
N HIS A 353 13.69 0.87 4.06
CA HIS A 353 13.56 1.48 5.38
C HIS A 353 12.19 1.15 5.94
N SER A 354 12.14 0.52 7.11
CA SER A 354 10.89 0.38 7.85
C SER A 354 10.52 1.74 8.44
N LEU A 355 9.30 2.22 8.16
CA LEU A 355 8.80 3.50 8.65
C LEU A 355 8.21 3.35 10.05
N TYR A 356 7.27 2.42 10.19
CA TYR A 356 6.66 2.06 11.47
C TYR A 356 6.12 0.64 11.43
N THR A 357 5.85 0.08 12.62
CA THR A 357 5.06 -1.13 12.80
C THR A 357 3.86 -0.83 13.71
N MET A 358 2.69 -1.34 13.34
CA MET A 358 1.49 -1.31 14.16
C MET A 358 1.32 -2.65 14.86
N ARG A 359 1.15 -2.61 16.18
CA ARG A 359 1.10 -3.81 17.01
C ARG A 359 -0.08 -3.79 17.97
N PRO A 360 -0.79 -4.90 18.16
CA PRO A 360 -1.79 -5.01 19.21
C PRO A 360 -1.09 -5.02 20.58
N ARG A 361 -1.56 -4.19 21.50
CA ARG A 361 -1.10 -4.14 22.89
C ARG A 361 -2.28 -4.48 23.80
N PRO A 362 -2.19 -5.49 24.67
CA PRO A 362 -3.28 -5.81 25.58
C PRO A 362 -3.55 -4.60 26.49
N LEU A 363 -4.83 -4.25 26.64
CA LEU A 363 -5.25 -3.29 27.65
C LEU A 363 -5.03 -3.96 29.00
N SER A 364 -4.00 -3.55 29.74
CA SER A 364 -3.90 -3.95 31.15
C SER A 364 -5.11 -3.37 31.88
N VAL A 365 -5.73 -4.16 32.75
CA VAL A 365 -6.76 -3.69 33.67
C VAL A 365 -6.08 -2.74 34.67
N ALA A 366 -5.86 -1.49 34.26
CA ALA A 366 -5.47 -0.40 35.14
C ALA A 366 -6.73 0.43 35.43
N ARG A 367 -7.63 -0.17 36.20
CA ARG A 367 -8.61 0.54 37.01
C ARG A 367 -8.45 -0.01 38.42
N LEU A 368 -8.02 0.88 39.35
CA LEU A 368 -7.50 0.62 40.71
C LEU A 368 -6.04 0.14 40.63
N ASP A 369 -4.98 0.92 40.89
CA ASP A 369 -4.76 1.85 41.99
C ASP A 369 -3.99 3.10 41.54
N SER A 370 -4.65 4.25 41.55
CA SER A 370 -3.97 5.54 41.60
C SER A 370 -3.70 5.91 43.06
N SER A 371 -2.78 5.20 43.72
CA SER A 371 -2.18 5.62 44.99
C SER A 371 -0.98 4.75 45.37
N SER A 372 0.14 4.95 44.69
CA SER A 372 1.48 4.72 45.24
C SER A 372 2.49 5.43 44.36
N GLN A 373 2.53 6.75 44.59
CA GLN A 373 3.65 7.59 44.22
C GLN A 373 4.94 7.09 44.88
N ASP A 374 6.03 7.27 44.13
CA ASP A 374 7.35 7.65 44.61
C ASP A 374 8.10 6.67 45.51
N ASN A 375 9.08 5.96 44.90
CA ASN A 375 10.50 6.04 45.26
C ASN A 375 11.25 4.82 44.69
N LYS A 376 12.17 5.07 43.75
CA LYS A 376 13.59 4.75 43.94
C LYS A 376 14.42 5.31 42.79
N SER A 377 15.29 6.21 43.22
CA SER A 377 16.33 6.94 42.52
C SER A 377 17.44 6.04 41.97
N ASN A 378 18.14 6.60 40.98
CA ASN A 378 19.48 6.28 40.52
C ASN A 378 20.42 5.67 41.58
N THR A 379 21.16 4.66 41.16
CA THR A 379 22.58 4.53 41.48
C THR A 379 23.28 3.83 40.32
N GLU A 380 24.29 4.52 39.78
CA GLU A 380 25.38 3.97 38.98
C GLU A 380 26.32 3.15 39.89
N GLU A 381 27.40 2.61 39.30
CA GLU A 381 28.52 1.85 39.91
C GLU A 381 28.27 0.33 40.02
N GLU A 382 29.16 -0.59 39.67
CA GLU A 382 30.56 -0.54 39.27
C GLU A 382 30.92 -1.93 38.68
N GLU A 383 31.92 -1.96 37.78
CA GLU A 383 32.64 -3.18 37.41
C GLU A 383 33.48 -3.65 38.61
N GLU A 384 33.41 -4.93 38.99
CA GLU A 384 34.49 -5.59 39.72
C GLU A 384 34.73 -6.99 39.18
N ASP A 385 35.93 -7.15 38.60
CA ASP A 385 36.64 -8.40 38.37
C ASP A 385 36.80 -9.19 39.68
N ARG A 386 36.63 -10.52 39.61
CA ARG A 386 37.34 -11.44 40.52
C ARG A 386 37.84 -12.67 39.77
N GLN A 387 39.14 -12.84 39.87
CA GLN A 387 39.99 -13.91 39.36
C GLN A 387 40.24 -14.95 40.47
N ASP A 388 40.76 -16.11 40.03
CA ASP A 388 41.46 -17.18 40.78
C ASP A 388 40.58 -18.21 41.51
N SER A 389 40.84 -19.53 41.49
CA SER A 389 41.99 -20.32 41.04
C SER A 389 41.64 -21.83 40.99
N ASP A 390 42.24 -22.53 40.02
CA ASP A 390 42.96 -23.82 40.05
C ASP A 390 42.36 -25.17 40.54
N ASP A 391 42.80 -26.19 39.77
CA ASP A 391 42.93 -27.65 40.00
C ASP A 391 41.65 -28.52 39.86
N GLU A 392 41.60 -29.65 39.15
CA GLU A 392 42.64 -30.59 38.71
C GLU A 392 42.10 -31.55 37.60
N GLU A 393 42.98 -31.84 36.63
CA GLU A 393 43.25 -33.07 35.84
C GLU A 393 42.19 -34.08 35.29
N GLY A 394 42.45 -34.45 34.03
CA GLY A 394 42.24 -35.78 33.42
C GLY A 394 41.15 -35.83 32.34
N SER A 395 41.34 -36.27 31.10
CA SER A 395 42.46 -36.84 30.34
C SER A 395 42.05 -36.76 28.85
N LYS A 396 43.01 -36.47 27.96
CA LYS A 396 42.83 -36.58 26.49
C LYS A 396 43.35 -37.94 26.05
N ASP A 397 42.54 -38.66 25.28
CA ASP A 397 43.01 -39.64 24.31
C ASP A 397 42.43 -39.22 22.95
N ASP A 398 43.33 -38.94 22.01
CA ASP A 398 43.06 -38.76 20.58
C ASP A 398 43.19 -40.15 19.93
N ASP A 399 42.28 -40.52 19.03
CA ASP A 399 42.59 -41.45 17.93
C ASP A 399 41.65 -41.19 16.74
N GLU A 400 42.25 -41.28 15.56
CA GLU A 400 41.80 -40.81 14.24
C GLU A 400 40.87 -41.80 13.51
N ASP A 401 40.02 -41.22 12.65
CA ASP A 401 39.49 -41.70 11.35
C ASP A 401 38.93 -43.14 11.19
N GLN A 402 37.64 -43.25 10.81
CA GLN A 402 37.23 -43.65 9.45
C GLN A 402 35.70 -43.74 9.27
N ASP A 403 35.32 -43.51 8.02
CA ASP A 403 33.99 -43.40 7.41
C ASP A 403 32.99 -44.50 7.75
N ASP A 404 31.72 -44.12 7.94
CA ASP A 404 30.55 -44.88 7.51
C ASP A 404 29.42 -43.89 7.14
N GLU A 405 29.22 -43.69 5.84
CA GLU A 405 27.99 -43.13 5.27
C GLU A 405 26.89 -44.20 5.36
N GLU A 406 25.84 -43.99 6.14
CA GLU A 406 24.45 -44.32 5.78
C GLU A 406 23.46 -43.87 6.87
N ASP A 407 22.41 -43.17 6.42
CA ASP A 407 21.09 -42.97 7.04
C ASP A 407 20.95 -42.14 8.33
N ASP A 408 20.92 -40.80 8.19
CA ASP A 408 20.35 -39.89 9.22
C ASP A 408 19.65 -38.64 8.64
N ILE A 409 18.88 -38.80 7.55
CA ILE A 409 18.11 -37.69 6.96
C ILE A 409 16.81 -37.40 7.74
N GLU A 410 16.26 -38.36 8.51
CA GLU A 410 15.01 -38.14 9.27
C GLU A 410 15.21 -37.52 10.65
N THR A 411 16.37 -37.69 11.27
CA THR A 411 16.71 -37.16 12.61
C THR A 411 17.10 -35.68 12.57
N ASP A 412 17.56 -35.16 11.43
CA ASP A 412 17.85 -33.73 11.23
C ASP A 412 16.59 -32.87 11.01
N PHE A 413 15.50 -33.43 10.47
CA PHE A 413 14.22 -32.70 10.35
C PHE A 413 13.57 -32.47 11.72
N GLU A 414 13.54 -33.49 12.59
CA GLU A 414 12.95 -33.34 13.92
C GLU A 414 13.82 -32.48 14.86
N ASN A 415 15.16 -32.57 14.76
CA ASN A 415 16.05 -31.75 15.56
C ASN A 415 16.14 -30.29 15.07
N ALA A 416 15.97 -30.04 13.77
CA ALA A 416 15.79 -28.67 13.25
C ALA A 416 14.45 -28.06 13.69
N GLU A 417 13.36 -28.84 13.75
CA GLU A 417 12.09 -28.37 14.30
C GLU A 417 12.18 -28.10 15.82
N ARG A 418 12.86 -28.98 16.58
CA ARG A 418 13.01 -28.82 18.05
C ARG A 418 14.01 -27.75 18.46
N GLY A 419 15.08 -27.54 17.68
CA GLY A 419 16.06 -26.48 17.91
C GLY A 419 15.55 -25.07 17.59
N VAL A 420 14.49 -24.95 16.76
CA VAL A 420 13.91 -23.68 16.34
C VAL A 420 12.59 -23.36 17.04
N ALA A 421 11.88 -24.36 17.57
CA ALA A 421 10.72 -24.15 18.45
C ALA A 421 11.04 -23.36 19.73
N ASN A 422 12.31 -23.36 20.18
CA ASN A 422 12.76 -22.77 21.45
C ASN A 422 13.37 -21.36 21.36
N LYS A 423 13.25 -20.67 20.23
CA LYS A 423 13.30 -19.20 20.22
C LYS A 423 12.06 -18.64 19.51
N PRO A 424 10.89 -18.68 20.16
CA PRO A 424 9.77 -17.87 19.72
C PRO A 424 10.26 -16.42 19.74
N THR A 425 10.50 -15.84 18.56
CA THR A 425 10.81 -14.42 18.44
C THR A 425 9.54 -13.65 18.79
N LYS A 426 9.25 -13.51 20.09
CA LYS A 426 8.19 -12.70 20.70
C LYS A 426 6.95 -12.57 19.81
N PHE A 427 6.12 -13.62 19.80
CA PHE A 427 4.78 -13.53 19.25
C PHE A 427 3.99 -12.41 19.94
N LEU A 428 3.26 -11.65 19.14
CA LEU A 428 2.58 -10.39 19.50
C LEU A 428 1.17 -10.56 20.09
N LEU A 429 0.77 -11.81 20.34
CA LEU A 429 -0.24 -12.14 21.32
C LEU A 429 0.43 -13.13 22.27
N PRO A 430 0.39 -12.92 23.60
CA PRO A 430 0.84 -13.93 24.53
C PRO A 430 0.13 -15.25 24.20
N LEU A 431 0.88 -16.34 24.03
CA LEU A 431 0.33 -17.70 23.85
C LEU A 431 -0.72 -18.05 24.92
N ASP A 432 -0.61 -17.38 26.08
CA ASP A 432 -1.49 -17.52 27.23
C ASP A 432 -2.88 -16.88 27.06
N LYS A 433 -3.14 -16.14 25.97
CA LYS A 433 -4.46 -15.55 25.68
C LYS A 433 -5.11 -16.22 24.46
N PRO A 434 -6.43 -16.52 24.52
CA PRO A 434 -7.12 -17.14 23.40
C PRO A 434 -7.05 -16.24 22.15
N ALA A 435 -6.93 -16.86 20.98
CA ALA A 435 -6.95 -16.16 19.70
C ALA A 435 -8.23 -15.31 19.62
N VAL A 436 -8.07 -14.03 19.29
CA VAL A 436 -9.20 -13.12 19.21
C VAL A 436 -9.87 -13.26 17.84
N GLU A 437 -11.01 -13.93 17.81
CA GLU A 437 -11.70 -14.25 16.55
C GLU A 437 -12.64 -13.14 16.06
N THR A 438 -13.12 -12.26 16.94
CA THR A 438 -14.07 -11.19 16.59
C THR A 438 -13.51 -9.80 16.82
N TYR A 439 -13.90 -8.85 15.96
CA TYR A 439 -13.51 -7.43 16.09
C TYR A 439 -13.94 -6.83 17.43
N ILE A 440 -15.12 -7.22 17.93
CA ILE A 440 -15.65 -6.75 19.21
C ILE A 440 -14.76 -7.21 20.37
N ALA A 441 -14.35 -8.48 20.39
CA ALA A 441 -13.44 -8.99 21.40
C ALA A 441 -12.07 -8.31 21.34
N PHE A 442 -11.58 -7.99 20.13
CA PHE A 442 -10.33 -7.27 19.97
C PHE A 442 -10.40 -5.86 20.53
N LYS A 443 -11.44 -5.10 20.15
CA LYS A 443 -11.68 -3.74 20.61
C LYS A 443 -11.74 -3.62 22.13
N ASN A 444 -12.28 -4.63 22.82
CA ASN A 444 -12.44 -4.60 24.27
C ASN A 444 -11.15 -4.99 25.02
N ASN A 445 -10.28 -5.80 24.42
CA ASN A 445 -9.13 -6.40 25.10
C ASN A 445 -7.78 -5.80 24.68
N PHE A 446 -7.71 -5.16 23.52
CA PHE A 446 -6.46 -4.68 22.92
C PHE A 446 -6.57 -3.23 22.44
N GLY A 447 -5.50 -2.47 22.66
CA GLY A 447 -5.20 -1.22 21.96
C GLY A 447 -4.26 -1.47 20.79
N LEU A 448 -4.07 -0.45 19.94
CA LEU A 448 -3.08 -0.46 18.87
C LEU A 448 -1.96 0.50 19.20
N GLU A 449 -0.72 0.01 19.17
CA GLU A 449 0.49 0.78 19.42
C GLU A 449 1.27 0.97 18.11
N PHE A 450 1.68 2.22 17.84
CA PHE A 450 2.49 2.58 16.68
C PHE A 450 3.94 2.77 17.08
N ILE A 451 4.80 1.82 16.71
CA ILE A 451 6.23 1.93 16.96
C ILE A 451 6.88 2.54 15.73
N HIS A 452 7.41 3.75 15.90
CA HIS A 452 8.05 4.51 14.82
C HIS A 452 9.54 4.24 14.82
N TYR A 453 10.10 3.97 13.65
CA TYR A 453 11.54 3.82 13.51
C TYR A 453 12.15 5.18 13.17
N LYS A 454 12.73 5.84 14.18
CA LYS A 454 13.49 7.07 13.95
C LYS A 454 14.79 6.71 13.23
N ASN A 455 14.97 7.24 12.02
CA ASN A 455 16.23 7.20 11.30
C ASN A 455 17.13 8.33 11.83
N GLU A 456 17.59 8.23 13.08
CA GLU A 456 18.75 9.04 13.48
C GLU A 456 19.96 8.46 12.76
N ILE A 457 20.48 9.18 11.76
CA ILE A 457 21.82 8.94 11.22
C ILE A 457 22.82 9.40 12.29
N ARG A 458 22.88 8.68 13.42
CA ARG A 458 23.95 8.84 14.41
C ARG A 458 24.97 7.76 14.14
N ASN A 459 26.17 8.21 13.79
CA ASN A 459 27.35 7.42 13.40
C ASN A 459 27.80 6.33 14.39
N ASN A 460 27.08 5.99 15.46
CA ASN A 460 27.42 4.90 16.37
C ASN A 460 26.28 4.40 17.28
N ALA A 461 25.00 4.68 16.97
CA ALA A 461 23.90 4.08 17.73
C ALA A 461 23.45 2.78 17.04
N ARG A 462 23.49 1.64 17.75
CA ARG A 462 22.90 0.37 17.28
C ARG A 462 21.47 0.64 16.82
N PHE A 463 21.19 0.42 15.54
CA PHE A 463 19.83 0.43 15.02
C PHE A 463 18.96 -0.50 15.88
N PRO A 464 17.69 -0.13 16.18
CA PRO A 464 16.77 -1.08 16.78
C PRO A 464 16.73 -2.33 15.89
N GLU A 465 16.76 -3.52 16.51
CA GLU A 465 16.89 -4.82 15.81
C GLU A 465 15.91 -4.95 14.64
N SER A 466 14.72 -4.35 14.75
CA SER A 466 13.70 -4.31 13.69
C SER A 466 14.03 -3.47 12.45
N ALA A 467 14.87 -2.45 12.55
CA ALA A 467 15.37 -1.70 11.39
C ALA A 467 16.51 -2.47 10.68
N LEU A 468 17.29 -3.27 11.41
CA LEU A 468 18.28 -4.20 10.85
C LEU A 468 17.62 -5.40 10.14
N ARG A 469 16.42 -5.82 10.60
CA ARG A 469 15.64 -6.92 10.01
C ARG A 469 15.23 -6.70 8.55
N ALA A 470 15.08 -5.46 8.09
CA ALA A 470 14.76 -5.15 6.69
C ALA A 470 15.84 -5.62 5.70
N ASN A 471 17.08 -5.79 6.18
CA ASN A 471 18.22 -6.24 5.38
C ASN A 471 18.62 -7.71 5.65
N ASP A 472 18.08 -8.34 6.69
CA ASP A 472 18.42 -9.72 7.06
C ASP A 472 17.51 -10.73 6.35
N ILE A 473 17.64 -10.81 5.02
CA ILE A 473 16.80 -11.61 4.13
C ILE A 473 16.87 -13.11 4.45
N LYS A 474 17.93 -13.58 5.13
CA LYS A 474 18.17 -15.01 5.36
C LYS A 474 17.38 -15.60 6.53
N ASN A 475 16.92 -14.78 7.48
CA ASN A 475 16.33 -15.22 8.75
C ASN A 475 14.85 -14.81 8.94
N ILE A 476 14.13 -14.53 7.84
CA ILE A 476 12.74 -14.07 7.88
C ILE A 476 11.79 -15.23 7.60
N TYR A 477 11.21 -15.80 8.66
CA TYR A 477 10.12 -16.76 8.56
C TYR A 477 8.81 -16.08 8.15
N CYS A 478 7.97 -16.83 7.43
CA CYS A 478 6.64 -16.35 7.06
C CYS A 478 5.66 -16.58 8.21
N ASP A 479 5.02 -15.52 8.70
CA ASP A 479 3.98 -15.65 9.73
C ASP A 479 2.65 -16.07 9.08
N ARG A 480 1.75 -16.70 9.86
CA ARG A 480 0.47 -17.16 9.32
C ARG A 480 -0.50 -15.99 9.17
N HIS A 481 -1.36 -16.06 8.16
CA HIS A 481 -2.38 -15.04 7.92
C HIS A 481 -3.34 -14.82 9.10
N CYS A 482 -3.63 -15.87 9.88
CA CYS A 482 -4.52 -15.78 11.04
C CYS A 482 -3.92 -15.01 12.22
N ASP A 483 -2.61 -14.76 12.24
CA ASP A 483 -1.92 -14.22 13.41
C ASP A 483 -2.13 -12.70 13.55
N TYR A 484 -2.55 -12.01 12.48
CA TYR A 484 -2.60 -10.53 12.41
C TYR A 484 -3.87 -9.95 11.78
N PRO A 485 -5.09 -10.28 12.24
CA PRO A 485 -6.32 -9.82 11.59
C PRO A 485 -6.57 -8.31 11.75
N PHE A 486 -6.08 -7.68 12.82
CA PHE A 486 -6.37 -6.28 13.13
C PHE A 486 -5.19 -5.32 12.94
N SER A 487 -3.96 -5.84 12.83
CA SER A 487 -2.78 -5.03 12.50
C SER A 487 -2.54 -4.89 10.99
N THR A 488 -3.35 -5.54 10.15
CA THR A 488 -3.21 -5.47 8.70
C THR A 488 -3.31 -4.05 8.17
N ILE A 489 -2.36 -3.65 7.32
CA ILE A 489 -2.42 -2.42 6.53
C ILE A 489 -2.81 -2.78 5.11
N ASN A 490 -4.02 -2.42 4.69
CA ASN A 490 -4.62 -2.88 3.43
C ASN A 490 -4.16 -2.07 2.22
N SER A 491 -3.88 -0.78 2.43
CA SER A 491 -3.56 0.13 1.33
C SER A 491 -2.57 1.19 1.80
N VAL A 492 -1.69 1.59 0.89
CA VAL A 492 -0.82 2.75 1.03
C VAL A 492 -0.91 3.59 -0.23
N ALA A 493 -0.80 4.91 -0.11
CA ALA A 493 -0.85 5.82 -1.25
C ALA A 493 0.09 7.01 -1.04
N TRP A 494 1.02 7.21 -1.97
CA TRP A 494 1.81 8.44 -2.04
C TRP A 494 0.97 9.61 -2.54
N SER A 495 1.26 10.80 -2.02
CA SER A 495 0.75 12.03 -2.63
C SER A 495 1.31 12.19 -4.05
N PRO A 496 0.46 12.41 -5.06
CA PRO A 496 0.90 12.72 -6.42
C PRO A 496 1.34 14.19 -6.59
N ASN A 497 1.18 15.02 -5.56
CA ASN A 497 1.37 16.47 -5.66
C ASN A 497 2.82 16.88 -5.40
N VAL A 498 3.33 17.83 -6.19
CA VAL A 498 4.72 18.30 -6.13
C VAL A 498 5.09 18.94 -4.79
N LYS A 499 4.13 19.53 -4.07
CA LYS A 499 4.41 20.16 -2.76
C LYS A 499 4.35 19.17 -1.59
N THR A 500 3.64 18.06 -1.76
CA THR A 500 3.38 17.07 -0.69
C THR A 500 3.84 15.68 -1.07
N TYR A 501 4.77 15.55 -2.03
CA TYR A 501 5.29 14.29 -2.56
C TYR A 501 5.88 13.34 -1.50
N SER A 502 6.28 13.86 -0.35
CA SER A 502 6.79 13.10 0.80
C SER A 502 5.70 12.55 1.71
N TYR A 503 4.43 12.85 1.43
CA TYR A 503 3.31 12.41 2.28
C TYR A 503 2.84 11.03 1.82
N LEU A 504 2.72 10.13 2.79
CA LEU A 504 2.26 8.76 2.61
C LEU A 504 1.03 8.54 3.49
N LEU A 505 -0.07 8.12 2.87
CA LEU A 505 -1.28 7.70 3.57
C LEU A 505 -1.30 6.17 3.70
N SER A 506 -1.63 5.68 4.89
CA SER A 506 -1.78 4.26 5.20
C SER A 506 -3.18 3.96 5.70
N GLY A 507 -3.91 3.07 5.01
CA GLY A 507 -5.25 2.62 5.37
C GLY A 507 -5.23 1.25 6.04
N MET A 508 -5.74 1.17 7.26
CA MET A 508 -5.65 -0.03 8.11
C MET A 508 -6.96 -0.79 8.14
N ARG A 509 -6.87 -2.11 8.32
CA ARG A 509 -8.03 -2.98 8.47
C ARG A 509 -8.85 -2.65 9.72
N SER A 510 -8.23 -2.10 10.76
CA SER A 510 -8.91 -1.65 11.99
C SER A 510 -9.87 -0.47 11.80
N GLY A 511 -9.87 0.16 10.63
CA GLY A 511 -10.62 1.40 10.33
C GLY A 511 -9.83 2.68 10.61
N LEU A 512 -8.60 2.56 11.10
CA LEU A 512 -7.69 3.69 11.27
C LEU A 512 -7.01 4.05 9.95
N CYS A 513 -6.79 5.34 9.73
CA CYS A 513 -5.94 5.84 8.66
C CYS A 513 -4.86 6.73 9.28
N ARG A 514 -3.66 6.67 8.72
CA ARG A 514 -2.51 7.43 9.20
C ARG A 514 -1.85 8.15 8.05
N LEU A 515 -1.58 9.43 8.22
CA LEU A 515 -0.85 10.27 7.26
C LEU A 515 0.53 10.58 7.84
N ASP A 516 1.57 10.14 7.15
CA ASP A 516 2.96 10.36 7.55
C ASP A 516 3.68 11.26 6.56
N ARG A 517 4.52 12.16 7.10
CA ARG A 517 5.49 12.91 6.31
C ARG A 517 6.84 12.20 6.35
N VAL A 518 7.23 11.59 5.24
CA VAL A 518 8.39 10.71 5.17
C VAL A 518 9.68 11.50 4.88
N GLN A 519 10.39 11.87 5.94
CA GLN A 519 11.60 12.71 5.88
C GLN A 519 12.73 12.14 4.99
N ILE A 520 12.90 10.81 4.96
CA ILE A 520 13.97 10.19 4.15
C ILE A 520 13.79 10.43 2.65
N ILE A 521 12.56 10.64 2.18
CA ILE A 521 12.27 10.98 0.79
C ILE A 521 12.67 12.43 0.50
N GLU A 522 12.42 13.34 1.43
CA GLU A 522 12.79 14.76 1.30
C GLU A 522 14.30 14.90 1.18
N ASN A 523 15.05 14.31 2.11
CA ASN A 523 16.51 14.39 2.12
C ASN A 523 17.13 13.80 0.84
N ASN A 524 16.66 12.64 0.39
CA ASN A 524 17.19 12.02 -0.83
C ASN A 524 16.85 12.82 -2.09
N PHE A 525 15.66 13.45 -2.13
CA PHE A 525 15.25 14.26 -3.27
C PHE A 525 16.02 15.58 -3.33
N GLU A 526 16.24 16.26 -2.19
CA GLU A 526 17.04 17.48 -2.10
C GLU A 526 18.49 17.23 -2.51
N VAL A 527 19.13 16.18 -2.00
CA VAL A 527 20.50 15.79 -2.38
C VAL A 527 20.60 15.48 -3.88
N ALA A 528 19.62 14.77 -4.45
CA ALA A 528 19.60 14.48 -5.88
C ALA A 528 19.42 15.76 -6.73
N ALA A 529 18.58 16.69 -6.27
CA ALA A 529 18.38 17.98 -6.94
C ALA A 529 19.65 18.83 -6.94
N GLU A 530 20.34 18.95 -5.80
CA GLU A 530 21.62 19.68 -5.70
C GLU A 530 22.72 19.07 -6.59
N ALA A 531 22.81 17.74 -6.64
CA ALA A 531 23.77 17.05 -7.49
C ALA A 531 23.51 17.26 -8.99
N SER A 532 22.24 17.40 -9.39
CA SER A 532 21.87 17.71 -10.78
C SER A 532 22.21 19.15 -11.18
N PHE A 533 22.04 20.10 -10.25
CA PHE A 533 22.34 21.52 -10.47
C PHE A 533 23.85 21.75 -10.64
N LYS A 534 24.68 21.11 -9.82
CA LYS A 534 26.16 21.17 -9.93
C LYS A 534 26.74 20.54 -11.20
N LYS A 535 25.97 19.73 -11.94
CA LYS A 535 26.39 19.14 -13.22
C LYS A 535 26.00 19.99 -14.43
N THR A 536 25.10 20.96 -14.24
CA THR A 536 24.59 21.83 -15.31
C THR A 536 25.20 23.24 -15.27
N THR A 537 25.84 23.61 -14.16
CA THR A 537 26.80 24.72 -14.03
C THR A 537 28.22 24.20 -14.21
#